data_AF-A0A970F0R7-F1
#
_entry.id   AF-A0A970F0R7-F1
#
_cell.length_a   1.000
_cell.length_b   1.000
_cell.length_c   1.000
_cell.angle_alpha   90.00
_cell.angle_beta   90.00
_cell.angle_gamma   90.00
#
_symmetry.space_group_name_H-M   'P 1'
#
loop_
_entity.id
_entity.type
_entity.pdbx_description
1 polymer ?
#
loop_
_entity_poly.entity_id
_entity_poly.type
_entity_poly.pdbx_seq_one_letter_code
_entity_poly.pdbx_strand_id
1 'polypeptide(L)'
;RIVPIGGATFTKAIADRLGVGFDVAERLKIERGQVHRRGEDVHGSEERALAEAIGEVAEAAVLDIRRSIDYHDLQLSGGAEGVEVKRVILSGGGAVLRGFAEYIGEELGLPTEMFEPLSNITVNPRVASKLEDVGAVGPMLVVGIGLALREVVD
;
A
#
# COMPACT_ATOMS: atom_id res chain seq x y z
N ARG A 1 -3.51 -13.91 6.15
CA ARG A 1 -2.32 -13.91 7.03
C ARG A 1 -2.09 -12.48 7.51
N ILE A 2 -1.54 -12.27 8.71
CA ILE A 2 -1.11 -10.95 9.20
C ILE A 2 0.42 -10.89 9.09
N VAL A 3 0.94 -9.77 8.60
CA VAL A 3 2.38 -9.49 8.47
C VAL A 3 2.73 -8.35 9.42
N PRO A 4 3.83 -8.42 10.20
CA PRO A 4 4.22 -7.38 11.14
C PRO A 4 4.93 -6.18 10.48
N ILE A 5 4.57 -5.84 9.24
CA ILE A 5 5.07 -4.69 8.48
C ILE A 5 3.87 -3.82 8.12
N GLY A 6 3.95 -2.53 8.41
CA GLY A 6 2.88 -1.58 8.10
C GLY A 6 3.40 -0.17 7.92
N GLY A 7 2.48 0.80 7.75
CA GLY A 7 2.84 2.20 7.47
C GLY A 7 3.78 2.83 8.52
N ALA A 8 3.66 2.44 9.79
CA ALA A 8 4.54 2.92 10.86
C ALA A 8 5.98 2.37 10.75
N THR A 9 6.15 1.20 10.13
CA THR A 9 7.48 0.62 9.86
C THR A 9 8.26 1.51 8.90
N PHE A 10 7.61 2.02 7.85
CA PHE A 10 8.21 3.00 6.92
C PHE A 10 8.60 4.28 7.67
N THR A 11 7.69 4.83 8.46
CA THR A 11 7.94 6.05 9.24
C THR A 11 9.14 5.91 10.16
N LYS A 12 9.25 4.76 10.84
CA LYS A 12 10.38 4.47 11.73
C LYS A 12 11.69 4.37 10.95
N ALA A 13 11.71 3.67 9.82
CA ALA A 13 12.91 3.55 8.98
C ALA A 13 13.40 4.92 8.49
N ILE A 14 12.48 5.80 8.10
CA ILE A 14 12.79 7.18 7.70
C ILE A 14 13.35 7.98 8.89
N ALA A 15 12.72 7.89 10.06
CA ALA A 15 13.16 8.55 11.28
C ALA A 15 14.60 8.14 11.66
N ASP A 16 14.86 6.84 11.68
CA ASP A 16 16.16 6.27 12.03
C ASP A 16 17.24 6.68 11.02
N ARG A 17 16.94 6.67 9.72
CA ARG A 17 17.92 6.97 8.66
C ARG A 17 18.24 8.46 8.53
N LEU A 18 17.24 9.32 8.70
CA LEU A 18 17.42 10.77 8.60
C LEU A 18 17.74 11.44 9.95
N GLY A 19 17.69 10.69 11.06
CA GLY A 19 17.95 11.21 12.40
C GLY A 19 16.89 12.23 12.87
N VAL A 20 15.64 12.06 12.44
CA VAL A 20 14.52 12.97 12.76
C VAL A 20 13.47 12.30 13.64
N GLY A 21 12.63 13.10 14.30
CA GLY A 21 11.51 12.57 15.10
C GLY A 21 10.44 11.88 14.25
N PHE A 22 9.68 10.96 14.84
CA PHE A 22 8.64 10.18 14.16
C PHE A 22 7.62 11.07 13.42
N ASP A 23 7.15 12.16 14.04
CA ASP A 23 6.19 13.08 13.42
C ASP A 23 6.76 13.79 12.18
N VAL A 24 8.07 14.07 12.20
CA VAL A 24 8.78 14.66 11.05
C VAL A 24 8.91 13.64 9.94
N ALA A 25 9.30 12.40 10.29
CA ALA A 25 9.40 11.30 9.35
C ALA A 25 8.05 10.96 8.70
N GLU A 26 6.94 11.04 9.44
CA GLU A 26 5.60 10.79 8.90
C GLU A 26 5.23 11.82 7.84
N ARG A 27 5.48 13.11 8.12
CA ARG A 27 5.25 14.17 7.12
C ARG A 27 6.12 13.97 5.90
N LEU A 28 7.42 13.68 6.08
CA LEU A 28 8.33 13.41 4.95
C LEU A 28 7.84 12.21 4.11
N LYS A 29 7.36 11.14 4.75
CA LYS A 29 6.78 9.98 4.06
C LYS A 29 5.55 10.36 3.23
N ILE A 30 4.63 11.15 3.80
CA ILE A 30 3.39 11.56 3.12
C ILE A 30 3.68 12.54 1.98
N GLU A 31 4.55 13.53 2.20
CA GLU A 31 4.79 14.62 1.27
C GLU A 31 5.77 14.25 0.14
N ARG A 32 6.80 13.45 0.45
CA ARG A 32 7.94 13.17 -0.44
C ARG A 32 8.23 11.69 -0.62
N GLY A 33 7.55 10.81 0.12
CA GLY A 33 7.82 9.37 0.08
C GLY A 33 7.45 8.77 -1.27
N GLN A 34 8.39 8.04 -1.85
CA GLN A 34 8.22 7.31 -3.10
C GLN A 34 9.00 6.01 -3.04
N VAL A 35 8.37 4.93 -3.50
CA VAL A 35 9.04 3.67 -3.80
C VAL A 35 9.59 3.79 -5.22
N HIS A 36 10.91 3.72 -5.34
CA HIS A 36 11.60 3.77 -6.62
C HIS A 36 11.78 2.38 -7.20
N ARG A 37 11.69 2.27 -8.52
CA ARG A 37 12.03 1.01 -9.20
C ARG A 37 13.53 0.79 -9.17
N ARG A 38 13.92 -0.49 -9.29
CA ARG A 38 15.34 -0.86 -9.35
C ARG A 38 16.01 -0.16 -10.54
N GLY A 39 17.06 0.59 -10.25
CA GLY A 39 17.83 1.32 -11.26
C GLY A 39 17.31 2.71 -11.61
N GLU A 40 16.27 3.21 -10.94
CA GLU A 40 15.90 4.63 -11.05
C GLU A 40 16.93 5.52 -10.35
N ASP A 41 17.39 6.55 -11.05
CA ASP A 41 18.32 7.53 -10.50
C ASP A 41 17.60 8.47 -9.52
N VAL A 42 18.09 8.49 -8.27
CA VAL A 42 17.66 9.45 -7.26
C VAL A 42 18.75 10.50 -7.07
N HIS A 43 18.38 11.77 -7.29
CA HIS A 43 19.25 12.93 -7.16
C HIS A 43 19.05 13.62 -5.81
N GLY A 44 20.16 14.07 -5.21
CA GLY A 44 20.16 14.65 -3.87
C GLY A 44 20.51 13.63 -2.79
N SER A 45 21.32 14.02 -1.80
CA SER A 45 21.75 13.13 -0.73
C SER A 45 20.59 12.79 0.22
N GLU A 46 19.73 13.76 0.51
CA GLU A 46 18.58 13.57 1.39
C GLU A 46 17.49 12.73 0.72
N GLU A 47 17.16 13.02 -0.54
CA GLU A 47 16.22 12.23 -1.34
C GLU A 47 16.68 10.77 -1.46
N ARG A 48 17.98 10.55 -1.70
CA ARG A 48 18.54 9.20 -1.74
C ARG A 48 18.39 8.48 -0.41
N ALA A 49 18.68 9.14 0.70
CA ALA A 49 18.50 8.55 2.02
C ALA A 49 17.02 8.23 2.29
N LEU A 50 16.08 9.11 1.93
CA LEU A 50 14.65 8.86 2.04
C LEU A 50 14.21 7.66 1.19
N ALA A 51 14.65 7.61 -0.07
CA ALA A 51 14.35 6.52 -1.01
C ALA A 51 14.90 5.18 -0.52
N GLU A 52 16.12 5.15 0.03
CA GLU A 52 16.72 3.94 0.59
C GLU A 52 15.94 3.43 1.82
N ALA A 53 15.56 4.33 2.75
CA ALA A 53 14.75 3.95 3.92
C ALA A 53 13.39 3.35 3.51
N ILE A 54 12.75 3.94 2.50
CA ILE A 54 11.46 3.46 2.00
C ILE A 54 11.64 2.13 1.25
N GLY A 55 12.65 2.03 0.39
CA GLY A 55 12.92 0.86 -0.45
C GLY A 55 13.21 -0.39 0.37
N GLU A 56 14.01 -0.29 1.44
CA GLU A 56 14.32 -1.41 2.33
C GLU A 56 13.05 -2.00 2.97
N VAL A 57 12.11 -1.14 3.41
CA VAL A 57 10.84 -1.60 4.00
C VAL A 57 9.89 -2.14 2.93
N ALA A 58 9.87 -1.53 1.73
CA ALA A 58 9.06 -2.00 0.61
C ALA A 58 9.48 -3.41 0.15
N GLU A 59 10.79 -3.66 0.03
CA GLU A 59 11.33 -4.98 -0.32
C GLU A 59 10.93 -6.04 0.71
N ALA A 60 11.05 -5.73 2.00
CA ALA A 60 10.62 -6.62 3.07
C ALA A 60 9.11 -6.90 3.02
N ALA A 61 8.29 -5.88 2.75
CA ALA A 61 6.84 -6.03 2.62
C ALA A 61 6.46 -6.93 1.43
N VAL A 62 7.06 -6.71 0.25
CA VAL A 62 6.84 -7.52 -0.94
C VAL A 62 7.24 -8.98 -0.72
N LEU A 63 8.36 -9.22 -0.06
CA LEU A 63 8.80 -10.58 0.27
C LEU A 63 7.76 -11.31 1.14
N ASP A 64 7.17 -10.62 2.12
CA ASP A 64 6.13 -11.19 2.96
C ASP A 64 4.79 -11.41 2.24
N ILE A 65 4.44 -10.52 1.31
CA ILE A 65 3.28 -10.70 0.43
C ILE A 65 3.47 -11.94 -0.43
N ARG A 66 4.64 -12.08 -1.10
CA ARG A 66 4.99 -13.27 -1.89
C ARG A 66 4.88 -14.55 -1.06
N ARG A 67 5.49 -14.58 0.13
CA ARG A 67 5.39 -15.73 1.05
C ARG A 67 3.95 -16.06 1.44
N SER A 68 3.07 -15.07 1.48
CA SER A 68 1.64 -15.28 1.79
C SER A 68 0.89 -15.88 0.61
N ILE A 69 1.22 -15.45 -0.61
CA ILE A 69 0.68 -16.02 -1.86
C ILE A 69 1.16 -17.46 -2.04
N ASP A 70 2.47 -17.70 -1.94
CA ASP A 70 3.05 -19.05 -2.07
C ASP A 70 2.41 -20.04 -1.08
N TYR A 71 2.19 -19.60 0.17
CA TYR A 71 1.54 -20.43 1.18
C TYR A 71 0.08 -20.74 0.83
N HIS A 72 -0.68 -19.75 0.36
CA HIS A 72 -2.06 -19.93 -0.11
C HIS A 72 -2.11 -20.95 -1.25
N ASP A 73 -1.25 -20.77 -2.26
CA ASP A 73 -1.24 -21.61 -3.44
C ASP A 73 -0.85 -23.06 -3.07
N LEU A 74 0.16 -23.25 -2.22
CA LEU A 74 0.55 -24.57 -1.72
C LEU A 74 -0.57 -25.28 -0.92
N GLN A 75 -1.33 -24.54 -0.11
CA GLN A 75 -2.44 -25.12 0.67
C GLN A 75 -3.60 -25.60 -0.20
N LEU A 76 -3.88 -24.90 -1.30
CA LEU A 76 -5.02 -25.18 -2.18
C LEU A 76 -4.64 -26.08 -3.37
N SER A 77 -3.35 -26.20 -3.69
CA SER A 77 -2.80 -27.13 -4.69
C SER A 77 -2.98 -28.62 -4.32
N GLY A 78 -3.49 -28.94 -3.14
CA GLY A 78 -3.79 -30.30 -2.69
C GLY A 78 -4.98 -30.99 -3.38
N GLY A 79 -5.51 -30.47 -4.50
CA GLY A 79 -6.50 -31.21 -5.30
C GLY A 79 -7.39 -30.45 -6.29
N ALA A 80 -7.28 -29.13 -6.44
CA ALA A 80 -8.07 -28.38 -7.42
C ALA A 80 -7.18 -27.53 -8.35
N GLU A 81 -7.20 -27.83 -9.65
CA GLU A 81 -6.58 -26.97 -10.67
C GLU A 81 -7.27 -25.59 -10.69
N GLY A 82 -6.48 -24.51 -10.83
CA GLY A 82 -7.00 -23.16 -11.10
C GLY A 82 -7.24 -22.24 -9.89
N VAL A 83 -6.66 -22.54 -8.72
CA VAL A 83 -6.86 -21.76 -7.47
C VAL A 83 -5.74 -20.74 -7.19
N GLU A 84 -4.85 -20.50 -8.16
CA GLU A 84 -3.74 -19.55 -8.05
C GLU A 84 -4.21 -18.08 -7.92
N VAL A 85 -3.42 -17.27 -7.21
CA VAL A 85 -3.67 -15.83 -7.10
C VAL A 85 -3.42 -15.14 -8.45
N LYS A 86 -4.46 -14.47 -8.98
CA LYS A 86 -4.42 -13.83 -10.31
C LYS A 86 -4.14 -12.32 -10.30
N ARG A 87 -4.40 -11.65 -9.17
CA ARG A 87 -4.21 -10.20 -9.02
C ARG A 87 -4.10 -9.81 -7.55
N VAL A 88 -3.51 -8.65 -7.30
CA VAL A 88 -3.40 -8.04 -5.98
C VAL A 88 -4.21 -6.75 -5.95
N ILE A 89 -5.10 -6.63 -4.96
CA ILE A 89 -5.90 -5.43 -4.73
C ILE A 89 -5.37 -4.74 -3.47
N LEU A 90 -4.93 -3.49 -3.59
CA LEU A 90 -4.35 -2.74 -2.48
C LEU A 90 -5.37 -1.82 -1.82
N SER A 91 -5.28 -1.68 -0.49
CA SER A 91 -6.08 -0.73 0.29
C SER A 91 -5.33 -0.31 1.56
N GLY A 92 -5.85 0.72 2.24
CA GLY A 92 -5.28 1.30 3.45
C GLY A 92 -4.32 2.46 3.18
N GLY A 93 -4.04 3.26 4.22
CA GLY A 93 -3.19 4.46 4.11
C GLY A 93 -1.72 4.18 3.82
N GLY A 94 -1.22 2.96 4.08
CA GLY A 94 0.13 2.58 3.65
C GLY A 94 0.23 2.27 2.16
N ALA A 95 -0.88 1.83 1.55
CA ALA A 95 -0.90 1.44 0.15
C ALA A 95 -0.80 2.65 -0.80
N VAL A 96 -1.22 3.85 -0.36
CA VAL A 96 -1.19 5.07 -1.19
C VAL A 96 0.21 5.66 -1.37
N LEU A 97 1.25 5.04 -0.77
CA LEU A 97 2.62 5.46 -0.98
C LEU A 97 2.98 5.39 -2.47
N ARG A 98 3.47 6.51 -3.01
CA ARG A 98 3.73 6.66 -4.45
C ARG A 98 4.67 5.56 -4.96
N GLY A 99 4.31 4.93 -6.08
CA GLY A 99 5.12 3.88 -6.71
C GLY A 99 4.99 2.50 -6.06
N PHE A 100 4.27 2.36 -4.94
CA PHE A 100 4.23 1.09 -4.21
C PHE A 100 3.40 0.02 -4.92
N ALA A 101 2.29 0.39 -5.57
CA ALA A 101 1.47 -0.55 -6.33
C ALA A 101 2.22 -1.10 -7.55
N GLU A 102 2.91 -0.22 -8.26
CA GLU A 102 3.76 -0.54 -9.40
C GLU A 102 4.91 -1.44 -8.96
N TYR A 103 5.59 -1.09 -7.87
CA TYR A 103 6.68 -1.89 -7.30
C TYR A 103 6.21 -3.30 -6.91
N ILE A 104 5.08 -3.44 -6.22
CA ILE A 104 4.50 -4.76 -5.89
C ILE A 104 4.18 -5.54 -7.17
N GLY A 105 3.57 -4.91 -8.17
CA GLY A 105 3.19 -5.57 -9.41
C GLY A 105 4.40 -6.07 -10.20
N GLU A 106 5.45 -5.26 -10.34
CA GLU A 106 6.70 -5.64 -10.98
C GLU A 106 7.40 -6.77 -10.22
N GLU A 107 7.52 -6.66 -8.90
CA GLU A 107 8.21 -7.67 -8.11
C GLU A 107 7.44 -9.00 -8.08
N LEU A 108 6.11 -8.99 -7.97
CA LEU A 108 5.31 -10.21 -7.92
C LEU A 108 5.03 -10.82 -9.29
N GLY A 109 5.12 -10.04 -10.38
CA GLY A 109 4.68 -10.46 -11.70
C GLY A 109 3.16 -10.62 -11.80
N LEU A 110 2.40 -9.93 -10.94
CA LEU A 110 0.94 -10.00 -10.88
C LEU A 110 0.32 -8.62 -11.13
N PRO A 111 -0.81 -8.54 -11.86
CA PRO A 111 -1.60 -7.32 -11.93
C PRO A 111 -1.91 -6.81 -10.52
N THR A 112 -1.45 -5.60 -10.22
CA THR A 112 -1.63 -4.98 -8.91
C THR A 112 -2.31 -3.64 -9.11
N GLU A 113 -3.45 -3.44 -8.45
CA GLU A 113 -4.27 -2.24 -8.59
C GLU A 113 -4.69 -1.69 -7.23
N MET A 114 -4.82 -0.37 -7.16
CA MET A 114 -5.41 0.30 -6.01
C MET A 114 -6.91 0.06 -6.00
N PHE A 115 -7.48 -0.29 -4.85
CA PHE A 115 -8.91 -0.47 -4.75
C PHE A 115 -9.64 0.88 -4.84
N GLU A 116 -10.69 0.94 -5.65
CA GLU A 116 -11.59 2.09 -5.75
C GLU A 116 -12.93 1.79 -5.04
N PRO A 117 -13.00 1.86 -3.69
CA PRO A 117 -14.19 1.44 -2.95
C PRO A 117 -15.40 2.35 -3.17
N LEU A 118 -15.19 3.57 -3.66
CA LEU A 118 -16.25 4.56 -3.88
C LEU A 118 -16.82 4.51 -5.31
N SER A 119 -16.28 3.66 -6.20
CA SER A 119 -16.71 3.54 -7.60
C SER A 119 -18.22 3.27 -7.77
N ASN A 120 -18.83 2.56 -6.81
CA ASN A 120 -20.26 2.25 -6.80
C ASN A 120 -21.03 2.93 -5.65
N ILE A 121 -20.47 3.98 -5.05
CA ILE A 121 -21.07 4.70 -3.92
C ILE A 121 -21.32 6.15 -4.32
N THR A 122 -22.58 6.59 -4.28
CA THR A 122 -22.91 8.00 -4.48
C THR A 122 -22.47 8.81 -3.25
N VAL A 123 -21.42 9.61 -3.42
CA VAL A 123 -20.92 10.49 -2.36
C VAL A 123 -21.70 11.80 -2.36
N ASN A 124 -22.19 12.20 -1.18
CA ASN A 124 -22.91 13.47 -1.02
C ASN A 124 -21.99 14.66 -1.41
N PRO A 125 -22.43 15.59 -2.29
CA PRO A 125 -21.60 16.72 -2.72
C PRO A 125 -21.05 17.59 -1.58
N ARG A 126 -21.78 17.73 -0.47
CA ARG A 126 -21.33 18.49 0.71
C ARG A 126 -20.19 17.81 1.47
N VAL A 127 -20.06 16.49 1.33
CA VAL A 127 -18.95 15.72 1.87
C VAL A 127 -17.78 15.77 0.89
N ALA A 128 -18.05 15.54 -0.40
CA ALA A 128 -17.04 15.62 -1.44
C ALA A 128 -16.31 16.98 -1.44
N SER A 129 -17.04 18.09 -1.27
CA SER A 129 -16.46 19.44 -1.24
C SER A 129 -15.53 19.72 -0.05
N LYS A 130 -15.44 18.83 0.94
CA LYS A 130 -14.53 18.96 2.10
C LYS A 130 -13.21 18.22 1.89
N LEU A 131 -13.12 17.39 0.87
CA LEU A 131 -11.94 16.61 0.54
C LEU A 131 -11.33 17.20 -0.72
N GLU A 132 -10.01 17.28 -0.75
CA GLU A 132 -9.29 17.70 -1.96
C GLU A 132 -9.50 16.69 -3.08
N ASP A 133 -9.40 15.40 -2.75
CA ASP A 133 -9.70 14.29 -3.64
C ASP A 133 -10.37 13.15 -2.88
N VAL A 134 -11.60 12.85 -3.25
CA VAL A 134 -12.41 11.75 -2.68
C VAL A 134 -11.84 10.38 -3.08
N GLY A 135 -11.29 10.26 -4.30
CA GLY A 135 -10.66 9.05 -4.80
C GLY A 135 -9.39 8.71 -4.04
N ALA A 136 -8.56 9.72 -3.76
CA ALA A 136 -7.30 9.56 -3.03
C ALA A 136 -7.49 9.01 -1.60
N VAL A 137 -8.57 9.37 -0.92
CA VAL A 137 -8.87 8.86 0.44
C VAL A 137 -9.63 7.54 0.44
N GLY A 138 -10.25 7.18 -0.68
CA GLY A 138 -11.07 5.97 -0.83
C GLY A 138 -10.41 4.71 -0.26
N PRO A 139 -9.19 4.34 -0.70
CA PRO A 139 -8.48 3.16 -0.20
C PRO A 139 -8.32 3.12 1.32
N MET A 140 -8.25 4.27 2.00
CA MET A 140 -8.12 4.35 3.46
C MET A 140 -9.43 4.07 4.19
N LEU A 141 -10.56 4.24 3.51
CA LEU A 141 -11.90 4.16 4.09
C LEU A 141 -12.54 2.78 3.94
N VAL A 142 -11.86 1.82 3.30
CA VAL A 142 -12.41 0.50 2.94
C VAL A 142 -13.07 -0.22 4.13
N VAL A 143 -12.43 -0.21 5.30
CA VAL A 143 -13.00 -0.83 6.51
C VAL A 143 -14.25 -0.09 6.97
N GLY A 144 -14.21 1.25 7.02
CA GLY A 144 -15.36 2.07 7.42
C GLY A 144 -16.54 1.91 6.46
N ILE A 145 -16.27 1.86 5.15
CA ILE A 145 -17.26 1.59 4.10
C ILE A 145 -17.85 0.20 4.28
N GLY A 146 -17.03 -0.83 4.46
CA GLY A 146 -17.51 -2.20 4.68
C GLY A 146 -18.39 -2.34 5.92
N LEU A 147 -18.05 -1.65 7.02
CA LEU A 147 -18.88 -1.60 8.22
C LEU A 147 -20.23 -0.92 7.97
N ALA A 148 -20.25 0.19 7.22
CA ALA A 148 -21.49 0.90 6.89
C ALA A 148 -22.39 0.11 5.93
N LEU A 149 -21.81 -0.65 4.99
CA LEU A 149 -22.56 -1.48 4.05
C LEU A 149 -23.20 -2.71 4.71
N ARG A 150 -22.76 -3.12 5.90
CA ARG A 150 -23.22 -4.33 6.58
C ARG A 150 -24.74 -4.41 6.75
N GLU A 151 -25.42 -3.28 6.88
CA GLU A 151 -26.88 -3.18 7.05
C GLU A 151 -27.63 -2.82 5.76
N VAL A 152 -26.92 -2.67 4.64
CA VAL A 152 -27.48 -2.27 3.34
C VAL A 152 -27.68 -3.49 2.42
N VAL A 153 -26.96 -4.59 2.69
CA VAL A 153 -27.08 -5.84 1.93
C VAL A 153 -28.17 -6.72 2.55
N ASP A 154 -29.43 -6.43 2.22
CA ASP A 154 -30.57 -7.36 2.31
C ASP A 154 -31.00 -7.77 0.89
#